data_AF-A0A1T4MQ18-F1
#
_entry.id   AF-A0A1T4MQ18-F1
#
_cell.length_a   1.000
_cell.length_b   1.000
_cell.length_c   1.000
_cell.angle_alpha   90.00
_cell.angle_beta   90.00
_cell.angle_gamma   90.00
#
_symmetry.space_group_name_H-M   'P 1'
#
loop_
_entity.id
_entity.type
_entity.pdbx_description
1 polymer ?
#
loop_
_entity_poly.entity_id
_entity_poly.type
_entity_poly.pdbx_seq_one_letter_code
_entity_poly.pdbx_strand_id
1 'polypeptide(L)'
;MFKKIAAAGISIALGVACGGGAWAQSWSLYQGYTSLPFIQYAGPAANGAMNYVDGVTGQYMNQAALLNVSMSNAGSPSLLTHQFVMDTGSTGIIVSGDNFKPGPGDVYVGPGQQFYSSSGLLSQGSYYLTNAVIDDKNGNPVATARVTVLLVTNQTCVFTNKGCQPNPNPTNVAYMGVGFNRGDSAIAPPAPYNNINPFTNIVSIASGQQISTLWQGYRVTNAGVILGLDPTTTSNFSFVKLTPNANSNNPSSAWQQAPVTISVGGVSGSGQILPDAGIGYSFLTPPPGASLTTGVCSIGGTGCIVSNTNAKIQIFLPGQITPLPASYSFTLNNPVDSALNPQLVQVVDGPSIFINTGREFYAGFDYLYDPVDGFVGYRWNGNVSSQYGQVTPSVALTGTLSLSNNFSSTLPMYLMGNTTLQEAGTGTINSDISGPGGLTIASGIVNLLGMNTYTGGTIVGSGATLGLGGTLIGNLTVQSGGTFLTTGGYSVAPGATLINAGTFQSFGPALFNQGMLFNSGTLTSALTNVGTAINTGTITGTVTNGGTFVNNGAVVGAVTNNGQLSGSGTLTGAFVNNAVVAPGNSIGTLNVNGSFVQNPTGSYQVQTNGAGQSDLISVT
;
A
#
# COMPACT_ATOMS: atom_id res chain seq x y z
N MET A 1 -58.27 -25.97 -28.01
CA MET A 1 -58.66 -24.99 -26.97
C MET A 1 -57.59 -24.99 -25.89
N PHE A 2 -57.07 -23.80 -25.57
CA PHE A 2 -56.29 -23.40 -24.40
C PHE A 2 -54.87 -23.97 -24.15
N LYS A 3 -53.93 -23.02 -24.31
CA LYS A 3 -52.54 -22.97 -23.83
C LYS A 3 -52.42 -23.34 -22.35
N LYS A 4 -51.34 -24.03 -21.98
CA LYS A 4 -50.71 -23.93 -20.65
C LYS A 4 -49.31 -23.36 -20.80
N ILE A 5 -49.14 -22.16 -20.23
CA ILE A 5 -47.89 -21.47 -19.99
C ILE A 5 -47.28 -22.09 -18.72
N ALA A 6 -46.03 -22.54 -18.78
CA ALA A 6 -45.25 -22.88 -17.59
C ALA A 6 -44.24 -21.75 -17.34
N ALA A 7 -44.38 -21.12 -16.19
CA ALA A 7 -43.59 -19.99 -15.72
C ALA A 7 -42.17 -20.41 -15.34
N ALA A 8 -41.20 -19.54 -15.66
CA ALA A 8 -39.82 -19.63 -15.21
C ALA A 8 -39.74 -19.38 -13.69
N GLY A 9 -39.25 -20.38 -12.95
CA GLY A 9 -38.90 -20.25 -11.53
C GLY A 9 -37.49 -19.68 -11.40
N ILE A 10 -37.41 -18.43 -10.94
CA ILE A 10 -36.18 -17.79 -10.47
C ILE A 10 -35.71 -18.54 -9.22
N SER A 11 -34.54 -19.17 -9.30
CA SER A 11 -33.90 -19.81 -8.15
C SER A 11 -33.09 -18.76 -7.39
N ILE A 12 -33.63 -18.30 -6.27
CA ILE A 12 -32.91 -17.48 -5.29
C ILE A 12 -31.99 -18.43 -4.51
N ALA A 13 -30.69 -18.37 -4.79
CA ALA A 13 -29.69 -19.03 -3.97
C ALA A 13 -29.54 -18.26 -2.65
N LEU A 14 -30.13 -18.78 -1.58
CA LEU A 14 -29.81 -18.38 -0.20
C LEU A 14 -28.36 -18.78 0.09
N GLY A 15 -27.48 -17.77 0.17
CA GLY A 15 -26.11 -17.95 0.65
C GLY A 15 -26.13 -18.37 2.12
N VAL A 16 -25.84 -19.65 2.38
CA VAL A 16 -25.49 -20.12 3.71
C VAL A 16 -24.07 -19.65 4.00
N ALA A 17 -23.95 -18.70 4.92
CA ALA A 17 -22.67 -18.31 5.49
C ALA A 17 -22.11 -19.49 6.30
N CYS A 18 -21.29 -20.33 5.67
CA CYS A 18 -20.42 -21.23 6.41
C CYS A 18 -19.36 -20.36 7.10
N GLY A 19 -19.46 -20.25 8.43
CA GLY A 19 -18.40 -19.71 9.26
C GLY A 19 -17.13 -20.54 9.07
N GLY A 20 -16.22 -20.06 8.22
CA GLY A 20 -14.85 -20.54 8.19
C GLY A 20 -14.24 -20.31 9.56
N GLY A 21 -13.58 -21.33 10.12
CA GLY A 21 -12.80 -21.16 11.35
C GLY A 21 -11.86 -19.96 11.20
N ALA A 22 -11.64 -19.23 12.29
CA ALA A 22 -10.74 -18.09 12.32
C ALA A 22 -9.30 -18.57 12.03
N TRP A 23 -8.92 -18.64 10.76
CA TRP A 23 -7.52 -18.70 10.37
C TRP A 23 -6.90 -17.40 10.85
N ALA A 24 -5.86 -17.49 11.69
CA ALA A 24 -5.08 -16.33 12.07
C ALA A 24 -4.60 -15.65 10.78
N GLN A 25 -5.07 -14.43 10.53
CA GLN A 25 -4.70 -13.69 9.34
C GLN A 25 -3.18 -13.57 9.30
N SER A 26 -2.55 -14.05 8.24
CA SER A 26 -1.09 -14.04 8.11
C SER A 26 -0.65 -12.98 7.12
N TRP A 27 0.39 -12.23 7.49
CA TRP A 27 1.18 -11.36 6.62
C TRP A 27 2.65 -11.63 6.94
N SER A 28 3.33 -12.41 6.11
CA SER A 28 4.65 -12.95 6.46
C SER A 28 5.83 -12.02 6.13
N LEU A 29 5.60 -10.76 5.75
CA LEU A 29 6.68 -9.84 5.36
C LEU A 29 7.72 -9.71 6.48
N TYR A 30 7.27 -9.69 7.73
CA TYR A 30 8.12 -9.54 8.91
C TYR A 30 8.51 -10.88 9.56
N GLN A 31 8.27 -12.01 8.89
CA GLN A 31 8.61 -13.34 9.40
C GLN A 31 10.12 -13.48 9.58
N GLY A 32 10.55 -13.96 10.75
CA GLY A 32 11.98 -14.18 11.06
C GLY A 32 12.70 -12.96 11.64
N TYR A 33 12.02 -11.81 11.71
CA TYR A 33 12.52 -10.62 12.40
C TYR A 33 12.02 -10.57 13.85
N THR A 34 12.58 -9.63 14.60
CA THR A 34 12.32 -9.40 16.01
C THR A 34 12.02 -7.93 16.27
N SER A 35 11.41 -7.63 17.41
CA SER A 35 11.30 -6.29 17.95
C SER A 35 11.96 -6.17 19.33
N LEU A 36 12.23 -4.94 19.75
CA LEU A 36 12.66 -4.62 21.11
C LEU A 36 11.48 -4.67 22.09
N PRO A 37 11.74 -4.73 23.40
CA PRO A 37 10.72 -4.55 24.43
C PRO A 37 9.95 -3.23 24.27
N PHE A 38 8.72 -3.20 24.77
CA PHE A 38 7.88 -2.01 24.79
C PHE A 38 8.52 -0.88 25.62
N ILE A 39 8.70 0.28 25.01
CA ILE A 39 9.26 1.48 25.64
C ILE A 39 8.10 2.38 26.05
N GLN A 40 7.72 2.30 27.33
CA GLN A 40 6.64 3.11 27.89
C GLN A 40 7.05 4.60 27.92
N TYR A 41 6.12 5.50 27.59
CA TYR A 41 6.33 6.93 27.80
C TYR A 41 6.49 7.27 29.29
N ALA A 42 7.28 8.32 29.55
CA ALA A 42 7.62 8.81 30.88
C ALA A 42 6.74 10.00 31.34
N GLY A 43 5.64 10.27 30.64
CA GLY A 43 4.72 11.36 30.98
C GLY A 43 3.93 11.11 32.28
N PRO A 44 3.38 12.17 32.90
CA PRO A 44 2.76 12.10 34.23
C PRO A 44 1.41 11.37 34.28
N ALA A 45 0.67 11.29 33.16
CA ALA A 45 -0.57 10.50 33.11
C ALA A 45 -0.33 9.01 33.41
N ALA A 46 -1.40 8.30 33.80
CA ALA A 46 -1.35 6.87 34.03
C ALA A 46 -0.75 6.12 32.83
N ASN A 47 0.22 5.26 33.09
CA ASN A 47 0.99 4.52 32.08
C ASN A 47 1.72 5.41 31.03
N GLY A 48 1.91 6.70 31.30
CA GLY A 48 2.52 7.65 30.38
C GLY A 48 1.66 7.99 29.15
N ALA A 49 0.39 7.62 29.16
CA ALA A 49 -0.47 7.70 27.97
C ALA A 49 -0.57 9.12 27.39
N MET A 50 -0.53 9.24 26.05
CA MET A 50 -0.75 10.49 25.33
C MET A 50 -2.18 10.99 25.52
N ASN A 51 -3.16 10.09 25.52
CA ASN A 51 -4.58 10.40 25.70
C ASN A 51 -5.14 9.60 26.88
N TYR A 52 -5.88 10.25 27.77
CA TYR A 52 -6.43 9.64 28.98
C TYR A 52 -7.74 10.33 29.40
N VAL A 53 -8.49 9.69 30.29
CA VAL A 53 -9.64 10.31 30.95
C VAL A 53 -9.18 10.86 32.29
N ASP A 54 -9.42 12.14 32.52
CA ASP A 54 -9.14 12.76 33.81
C ASP A 54 -10.04 12.17 34.89
N GLY A 55 -9.43 11.65 35.95
CA GLY A 55 -10.16 10.93 37.01
C GLY A 55 -11.06 11.81 37.87
N VAL A 56 -10.94 13.14 37.79
CA VAL A 56 -11.73 14.10 38.59
C VAL A 56 -12.89 14.65 37.78
N THR A 57 -12.60 15.13 36.57
CA THR A 57 -13.56 15.81 35.68
C THR A 57 -14.26 14.86 34.71
N GLY A 58 -13.71 13.66 34.48
CA GLY A 58 -14.20 12.72 33.48
C GLY A 58 -13.96 13.17 32.04
N GLN A 59 -13.19 14.24 31.82
CA GLN A 59 -12.91 14.77 30.48
C GLN A 59 -11.76 14.02 29.81
N TYR A 60 -11.81 13.93 28.49
CA TYR A 60 -10.67 13.47 27.71
C TYR A 60 -9.57 14.54 27.72
N MET A 61 -8.38 14.13 28.14
CA MET A 61 -7.20 14.95 28.24
C MET A 61 -6.08 14.34 27.41
N ASN A 62 -5.12 15.19 27.02
CA ASN A 62 -3.94 14.74 26.30
C ASN A 62 -2.65 15.36 26.86
N GLN A 63 -1.52 14.71 26.59
CA GLN A 63 -0.17 15.16 26.97
C GLN A 63 0.87 14.75 25.91
N ALA A 64 2.04 15.39 25.97
CA ALA A 64 3.18 15.03 25.12
C ALA A 64 3.60 13.55 25.27
N ALA A 65 4.00 12.91 24.17
CA ALA A 65 4.68 11.62 24.22
C ALA A 65 6.13 11.84 24.69
N LEU A 66 6.40 11.62 25.97
CA LEU A 66 7.73 11.86 26.54
C LEU A 66 8.55 10.57 26.58
N LEU A 67 9.72 10.57 25.94
CA LEU A 67 10.70 9.48 26.01
C LEU A 67 11.97 9.96 26.72
N ASN A 68 12.55 9.09 27.54
CA ASN A 68 13.85 9.36 28.12
C ASN A 68 14.91 9.14 27.03
N VAL A 69 15.77 10.15 26.84
CA VAL A 69 16.90 10.08 25.91
C VAL A 69 18.16 10.53 26.65
N SER A 70 19.20 9.71 26.57
CA SER A 70 20.51 10.00 27.12
C SER A 70 21.49 10.44 26.02
N MET A 71 22.10 11.61 26.21
CA MET A 71 23.03 12.23 25.24
C MET A 71 24.34 12.67 25.90
N SER A 72 25.36 12.98 25.09
CA SER A 72 26.69 13.36 25.57
C SER A 72 26.66 14.54 26.55
N ASN A 73 27.56 14.47 27.53
CA ASN A 73 27.80 15.51 28.53
C ASN A 73 29.29 15.87 28.56
N ALA A 74 29.71 16.82 27.73
CA ALA A 74 31.11 17.26 27.67
C ALA A 74 31.71 17.49 29.07
N GLY A 75 32.84 16.82 29.34
CA GLY A 75 33.54 16.92 30.64
C GLY A 75 33.03 15.96 31.73
N SER A 76 32.05 15.10 31.43
CA SER A 76 31.53 14.07 32.35
C SER A 76 31.54 12.68 31.69
N PRO A 77 31.84 11.60 32.44
CA PRO A 77 31.66 10.24 31.95
C PRO A 77 30.18 9.82 31.88
N SER A 78 29.28 10.53 32.57
CA SER A 78 27.84 10.23 32.61
C SER A 78 27.08 11.02 31.54
N LEU A 79 26.13 10.36 30.87
CA LEU A 79 25.22 11.00 29.90
C LEU A 79 24.22 11.94 30.60
N LEU A 80 23.69 12.90 29.85
CA LEU A 80 22.54 13.72 30.23
C LEU A 80 21.26 12.98 29.84
N THR A 81 20.53 12.47 30.81
CA THR A 81 19.22 11.79 30.60
C THR A 81 18.09 12.76 30.86
N HIS A 82 17.31 13.08 29.82
CA HIS A 82 16.16 13.97 29.92
C HIS A 82 14.97 13.45 29.11
N GLN A 83 13.79 14.02 29.38
CA GLN A 83 12.57 13.71 28.64
C GLN A 83 12.50 14.54 27.36
N PHE A 84 12.38 13.87 26.23
CA PHE A 84 12.19 14.48 24.92
C PHE A 84 10.75 14.25 24.46
N VAL A 85 10.15 15.28 23.85
CA VAL A 85 8.89 15.14 23.14
C VAL A 85 9.13 14.34 21.87
N MET A 86 8.63 13.12 21.83
CA MET A 86 8.59 12.31 20.61
C MET A 86 7.56 12.88 19.65
N ASP A 87 7.98 13.09 18.42
CA ASP A 87 7.21 13.84 17.43
C ASP A 87 7.21 13.12 16.07
N THR A 88 6.10 12.52 15.68
CA THR A 88 5.93 11.95 14.32
C THR A 88 5.65 13.02 13.26
N GLY A 89 5.35 14.26 13.68
CA GLY A 89 5.14 15.44 12.84
C GLY A 89 6.43 16.13 12.39
N SER A 90 7.58 15.80 12.97
CA SER A 90 8.90 16.29 12.56
C SER A 90 9.92 15.16 12.40
N THR A 91 11.09 15.46 11.83
CA THR A 91 12.19 14.49 11.72
C THR A 91 13.51 15.12 12.16
N GLY A 92 14.22 14.46 13.08
CA GLY A 92 15.45 15.00 13.67
C GLY A 92 15.31 15.30 15.15
N ILE A 93 16.42 15.22 15.87
CA ILE A 93 16.49 15.72 17.25
C ILE A 93 16.91 17.18 17.22
N ILE A 94 16.13 18.04 17.88
CA ILE A 94 16.53 19.40 18.25
C ILE A 94 16.66 19.50 19.76
N VAL A 95 17.75 20.09 20.20
CA VAL A 95 18.17 20.01 21.58
C VAL A 95 18.91 21.28 22.00
N SER A 96 18.73 21.74 23.23
CA SER A 96 19.52 22.84 23.83
C SER A 96 20.68 22.32 24.70
N GLY A 97 21.61 23.21 25.07
CA GLY A 97 22.87 22.85 25.72
C GLY A 97 22.76 22.27 27.15
N ASP A 98 21.59 22.36 27.77
CA ASP A 98 21.21 21.69 29.02
C ASP A 98 20.92 20.19 28.83
N ASN A 99 20.55 19.78 27.62
CA ASN A 99 20.18 18.40 27.29
C ASN A 99 21.27 17.68 26.47
N PHE A 100 22.12 18.41 25.75
CA PHE A 100 23.22 17.85 24.98
C PHE A 100 24.44 18.77 24.99
N LYS A 101 25.58 18.26 25.43
CA LYS A 101 26.88 18.96 25.40
C LYS A 101 27.86 18.11 24.58
N PRO A 102 28.19 18.51 23.34
CA PRO A 102 29.06 17.74 22.46
C PRO A 102 30.38 17.33 23.13
N GLY A 103 30.63 16.02 23.21
CA GLY A 103 31.84 15.45 23.76
C GLY A 103 32.82 14.98 22.66
N PRO A 104 33.94 14.35 23.04
CA PRO A 104 34.97 13.90 22.10
C PRO A 104 34.51 12.90 21.02
N GLY A 105 33.39 12.19 21.24
CA GLY A 105 32.80 11.24 20.28
C GLY A 105 31.82 11.86 19.27
N ASP A 106 31.51 13.16 19.43
CA ASP A 106 30.54 13.86 18.61
C ASP A 106 31.24 14.62 17.49
N VAL A 107 30.66 14.61 16.29
CA VAL A 107 31.25 15.23 15.10
C VAL A 107 30.47 16.49 14.75
N TYR A 108 31.12 17.64 14.78
CA TYR A 108 30.54 18.88 14.26
C TYR A 108 30.35 18.78 12.75
N VAL A 109 29.12 19.01 12.28
CA VAL A 109 28.75 18.90 10.86
C VAL A 109 28.67 20.26 10.19
N GLY A 110 28.28 21.31 10.92
CA GLY A 110 28.12 22.67 10.38
C GLY A 110 26.95 23.43 11.01
N PRO A 111 26.68 24.67 10.56
CA PRO A 111 25.48 25.39 10.97
C PRO A 111 24.21 24.69 10.48
N GLY A 112 23.12 24.83 11.22
CA GLY A 112 21.85 24.18 10.93
C GLY A 112 20.64 24.96 11.43
N GLN A 113 19.47 24.57 10.93
CA GLN A 113 18.19 25.14 11.35
C GLN A 113 17.05 24.16 11.13
N GLN A 114 15.94 24.38 11.83
CA GLN A 114 14.68 23.66 11.62
C GLN A 114 13.49 24.59 11.83
N PHE A 115 12.49 24.48 10.95
CA PHE A 115 11.28 25.27 11.01
C PHE A 115 10.09 24.44 11.51
N TYR A 116 9.43 24.93 12.56
CA TYR A 116 8.19 24.36 13.08
C TYR A 116 7.02 25.20 12.59
N SER A 117 6.31 24.69 11.58
CA SER A 117 5.16 25.37 10.99
C SER A 117 3.98 25.54 11.96
N SER A 118 3.87 24.63 12.94
CA SER A 118 2.83 24.68 13.98
C SER A 118 2.98 25.88 14.92
N SER A 119 4.21 26.22 15.31
CA SER A 119 4.53 27.33 16.21
C SER A 119 5.01 28.59 15.49
N GLY A 120 5.40 28.49 14.22
CA GLY A 120 6.05 29.58 13.46
C GLY A 120 7.50 29.83 13.85
N LEU A 121 8.11 28.91 14.61
CA LEU A 121 9.44 29.05 15.20
C LEU A 121 10.52 28.49 14.25
N LEU A 122 11.57 29.28 14.03
CA LEU A 122 12.80 28.85 13.38
C LEU A 122 13.88 28.67 14.43
N SER A 123 14.25 27.42 14.70
CA SER A 123 15.37 27.07 15.58
C SER A 123 16.66 27.04 14.78
N GLN A 124 17.72 27.68 15.29
CA GLN A 124 19.01 27.82 14.62
C GLN A 124 20.14 27.43 15.56
N GLY A 125 21.21 26.89 14.99
CA GLY A 125 22.40 26.52 15.75
C GLY A 125 23.34 25.68 14.91
N SER A 126 23.77 24.54 15.44
CA SER A 126 24.78 23.69 14.81
C SER A 126 24.37 22.22 14.79
N TYR A 127 24.65 21.56 13.67
CA TYR A 127 24.49 20.13 13.53
C TYR A 127 25.66 19.37 14.13
N TYR A 128 25.35 18.31 14.86
CA TYR A 128 26.32 17.35 15.38
C TYR A 128 25.86 15.92 15.11
N LEU A 129 26.74 15.08 14.57
CA LEU A 129 26.55 13.63 14.55
C LEU A 129 26.91 13.09 15.94
N THR A 130 25.92 12.59 16.67
CA THR A 130 26.05 12.10 18.06
C THR A 130 25.37 10.74 18.26
N ASN A 131 25.59 10.10 19.40
CA ASN A 131 24.81 8.95 19.84
C ASN A 131 23.64 9.47 20.69
N ALA A 132 22.42 9.10 20.30
CA ALA A 132 21.24 9.28 21.12
C ALA A 132 20.83 7.91 21.68
N VAL A 133 20.91 7.75 23.00
CA VAL A 133 20.49 6.52 23.67
C VAL A 133 19.02 6.67 24.03
N ILE A 134 18.20 5.74 23.54
CA ILE A 134 16.78 5.65 23.85
C ILE A 134 16.65 4.79 25.09
N ASP A 135 16.09 5.36 26.16
CA ASP A 135 15.96 4.72 27.45
C ASP A 135 14.51 4.30 27.74
N ASP A 136 14.34 3.34 28.64
CA ASP A 136 13.03 3.02 29.21
C ASP A 136 12.54 4.16 30.14
N LYS A 137 11.30 4.05 30.64
CA LYS A 137 10.72 5.06 31.54
C LYS A 137 11.51 5.28 32.83
N ASN A 138 12.36 4.32 33.24
CA ASN A 138 13.19 4.40 34.44
C ASN A 138 14.60 4.92 34.14
N GLY A 139 14.92 5.23 32.88
CA GLY A 139 16.23 5.73 32.45
C GLY A 139 17.25 4.62 32.15
N ASN A 140 16.82 3.37 31.96
CA ASN A 140 17.73 2.30 31.54
C ASN A 140 17.85 2.25 30.00
N PRO A 141 19.07 2.11 29.44
CA PRO A 141 19.26 2.02 28.00
C PRO A 141 18.50 0.86 27.34
N VAL A 142 17.84 1.13 26.21
CA VAL A 142 17.17 0.13 25.36
C VAL A 142 17.91 -0.02 24.02
N ALA A 143 18.17 1.09 23.34
CA ALA A 143 18.86 1.11 22.05
C ALA A 143 19.66 2.40 21.86
N THR A 144 20.71 2.37 21.06
CA THR A 144 21.47 3.57 20.69
C THR A 144 21.29 3.85 19.20
N ALA A 145 20.95 5.09 18.86
CA ALA A 145 20.91 5.59 17.50
C ALA A 145 22.12 6.48 17.21
N ARG A 146 22.70 6.37 16.02
CA ARG A 146 23.73 7.30 15.53
C ARG A 146 23.07 8.26 14.55
N VAL A 147 22.80 9.48 15.00
CA VAL A 147 22.05 10.47 14.23
C VAL A 147 22.66 11.86 14.31
N THR A 148 22.39 12.67 13.30
CA THR A 148 22.66 14.09 13.33
C THR A 148 21.55 14.80 14.08
N VAL A 149 21.93 15.67 15.01
CA VAL A 149 21.03 16.47 15.84
C VAL A 149 21.34 17.94 15.65
N LEU A 150 20.37 18.82 15.86
CA LEU A 150 20.55 20.27 15.87
C LEU A 150 20.66 20.76 17.31
N LEU A 151 21.88 21.15 17.72
CA LEU A 151 22.11 21.89 18.95
C LEU A 151 21.67 23.34 18.73
N VAL A 152 20.54 23.70 19.30
CA VAL A 152 19.90 25.01 19.13
C VAL A 152 20.54 26.02 20.06
N THR A 153 20.91 27.18 19.50
CA THR A 153 21.49 28.31 20.24
C THR A 153 20.70 29.60 20.04
N ASN A 154 19.76 29.65 19.10
CA ASN A 154 18.90 30.80 18.85
C ASN A 154 17.55 30.36 18.28
N GLN A 155 16.47 31.05 18.63
CA GLN A 155 15.15 30.85 18.06
C GLN A 155 14.56 32.19 17.60
N THR A 156 14.10 32.24 16.36
CA THR A 156 13.45 33.41 15.76
C THR A 156 12.03 33.06 15.29
N CYS A 157 11.20 34.07 15.07
CA CYS A 157 9.84 33.89 14.59
C CYS A 157 9.73 34.21 13.11
N VAL A 158 9.32 33.21 12.33
CA VAL A 158 8.95 33.40 10.92
C VAL A 158 7.53 33.97 10.83
N PHE A 159 6.64 33.51 11.71
CA PHE A 159 5.26 33.99 11.81
C PHE A 159 4.95 34.37 13.27
N THR A 160 4.53 35.62 13.50
CA THR A 160 4.17 36.11 14.85
C THR A 160 2.69 35.87 15.19
N ASN A 161 1.84 35.60 14.20
CA ASN A 161 0.40 35.36 14.38
C ASN A 161 0.05 33.99 14.99
N LYS A 162 1.06 33.18 15.32
CA LYS A 162 0.93 31.85 15.95
C LYS A 162 1.38 31.84 17.42
N GLY A 163 1.54 33.01 18.05
CA GLY A 163 2.01 33.13 19.43
C GLY A 163 3.52 32.89 19.59
N CYS A 164 4.27 32.84 18.48
CA CYS A 164 5.72 32.66 18.50
C CYS A 164 6.42 33.78 19.28
N GLN A 165 7.39 33.40 20.13
CA GLN A 165 8.28 34.32 20.83
C GLN A 165 9.74 33.99 20.48
N PRO A 166 10.55 34.97 20.03
CA PRO A 166 11.97 34.73 19.78
C PRO A 166 12.69 34.47 21.10
N ASN A 167 13.70 33.59 21.07
CA ASN A 167 14.53 33.28 22.22
C ASN A 167 16.00 33.21 21.81
N PRO A 168 16.83 34.21 22.15
CA PRO A 168 18.24 34.23 21.79
C PRO A 168 19.11 33.25 22.59
N ASN A 169 18.56 32.64 23.66
CA ASN A 169 19.28 31.67 24.50
C ASN A 169 18.32 30.54 24.92
N PRO A 170 17.92 29.67 23.97
CA PRO A 170 16.96 28.61 24.24
C PRO A 170 17.50 27.60 25.25
N THR A 171 16.66 27.26 26.22
CA THR A 171 16.85 26.19 27.22
C THR A 171 15.61 25.30 27.22
N ASN A 172 15.70 24.09 27.75
CA ASN A 172 14.61 23.10 27.77
C ASN A 172 14.06 22.73 26.38
N VAL A 173 14.86 22.88 25.32
CA VAL A 173 14.53 22.36 23.99
C VAL A 173 14.93 20.89 23.96
N ALA A 174 13.93 20.02 23.83
CA ALA A 174 14.11 18.57 23.77
C ALA A 174 12.99 17.96 22.91
N TYR A 175 13.15 17.97 21.59
CA TYR A 175 12.24 17.25 20.68
C TYR A 175 13.00 16.16 19.93
N MET A 176 12.33 15.03 19.76
CA MET A 176 12.82 13.85 19.07
C MET A 176 11.86 13.54 17.90
N GLY A 177 12.14 14.16 16.76
CA GLY A 177 11.40 13.96 15.52
C GLY A 177 11.68 12.58 14.92
N VAL A 178 10.66 11.74 14.84
CA VAL A 178 10.72 10.37 14.31
C VAL A 178 9.87 10.17 13.06
N GLY A 179 9.24 11.24 12.56
CA GLY A 179 8.44 11.22 11.33
C GLY A 179 9.28 10.98 10.07
N PHE A 180 8.60 10.93 8.93
CA PHE A 180 9.20 10.84 7.60
C PHE A 180 8.56 11.84 6.64
N ASN A 181 9.24 12.18 5.54
CA ASN A 181 8.73 13.12 4.53
C ASN A 181 8.38 14.52 5.07
N ARG A 182 9.07 15.03 6.10
CA ARG A 182 8.63 16.25 6.82
C ARG A 182 9.04 17.60 6.23
N GLY A 183 9.71 17.62 5.07
CA GLY A 183 10.08 18.86 4.38
C GLY A 183 10.79 19.85 5.31
N ASP A 184 10.25 21.06 5.44
CA ASP A 184 10.80 22.11 6.31
C ASP A 184 10.75 21.78 7.81
N SER A 185 9.89 20.84 8.21
CA SER A 185 9.83 20.30 9.57
C SER A 185 10.76 19.11 9.80
N ALA A 186 11.70 18.85 8.89
CA ALA A 186 12.87 18.02 9.13
C ALA A 186 14.12 18.89 9.26
N ILE A 187 15.07 18.49 10.12
CA ILE A 187 16.45 19.00 9.98
C ILE A 187 17.03 18.54 8.64
N ALA A 188 17.86 19.37 8.02
CA ALA A 188 18.45 19.09 6.71
C ALA A 188 19.98 19.23 6.73
N PRO A 189 20.70 18.37 7.48
CA PRO A 189 22.17 18.34 7.42
C PRO A 189 22.66 17.84 6.05
N PRO A 190 23.87 18.25 5.63
CA PRO A 190 24.45 17.82 4.37
C PRO A 190 24.78 16.32 4.37
N ALA A 191 24.76 15.69 3.19
CA ALA A 191 25.31 14.34 3.02
C ALA A 191 26.82 14.32 3.34
N PRO A 192 27.37 13.23 3.91
CA PRO A 192 26.70 11.97 4.25
C PRO A 192 26.05 11.94 5.66
N TYR A 193 25.83 13.10 6.31
CA TYR A 193 25.33 13.21 7.68
C TYR A 193 23.80 13.30 7.79
N ASN A 194 23.06 12.79 6.81
CA ASN A 194 21.60 12.92 6.71
C ASN A 194 20.80 11.81 7.42
N ASN A 195 21.45 11.06 8.31
CA ASN A 195 20.80 10.11 9.23
C ASN A 195 20.17 10.89 10.39
N ILE A 196 18.86 11.19 10.30
CA ILE A 196 18.20 12.13 11.22
C ILE A 196 17.06 11.52 12.03
N ASN A 197 16.52 10.38 11.61
CA ASN A 197 15.45 9.71 12.36
C ASN A 197 16.05 8.69 13.34
N PRO A 198 15.97 8.90 14.66
CA PRO A 198 16.62 8.03 15.64
C PRO A 198 16.02 6.61 15.68
N PHE A 199 14.75 6.42 15.34
CA PHE A 199 14.15 5.07 15.32
C PHE A 199 14.58 4.23 14.12
N THR A 200 15.06 4.86 13.04
CA THR A 200 15.50 4.17 11.82
C THR A 200 17.02 4.18 11.64
N ASN A 201 17.78 4.62 12.65
CA ASN A 201 19.24 4.70 12.60
C ASN A 201 19.88 4.08 13.86
N ILE A 202 19.31 2.97 14.32
CA ILE A 202 19.80 2.19 15.47
C ILE A 202 21.12 1.50 15.10
N VAL A 203 22.13 1.66 15.96
CA VAL A 203 23.50 1.13 15.81
C VAL A 203 23.92 0.18 16.93
N SER A 204 23.13 0.06 18.01
CA SER A 204 23.29 -1.00 19.01
C SER A 204 22.02 -1.19 19.84
N ILE A 205 21.88 -2.37 20.43
CA ILE A 205 20.76 -2.76 21.31
C ILE A 205 21.35 -3.15 22.66
N ALA A 206 20.80 -2.61 23.75
CA ALA A 206 21.34 -2.79 25.10
C ALA A 206 21.33 -4.25 25.57
N SER A 207 20.37 -5.06 25.11
CA SER A 207 20.30 -6.49 25.40
C SER A 207 21.39 -7.34 24.73
N GLY A 208 22.20 -6.75 23.83
CA GLY A 208 23.19 -7.48 23.02
C GLY A 208 22.60 -8.18 21.79
N GLN A 209 21.30 -8.02 21.53
CA GLN A 209 20.65 -8.50 20.30
C GLN A 209 21.33 -7.90 19.05
N GLN A 210 21.48 -8.71 18.00
CA GLN A 210 22.05 -8.26 16.73
C GLN A 210 21.06 -7.41 15.94
N ILE A 211 21.51 -6.27 15.42
CA ILE A 211 20.66 -5.33 14.68
C ILE A 211 20.12 -5.94 13.38
N SER A 212 20.85 -6.86 12.75
CA SER A 212 20.40 -7.58 11.56
C SER A 212 19.14 -8.42 11.79
N THR A 213 18.80 -8.72 13.04
CA THR A 213 17.56 -9.42 13.40
C THR A 213 16.37 -8.48 13.57
N LEU A 214 16.60 -7.17 13.63
CA LEU A 214 15.59 -6.14 13.76
C LEU A 214 15.14 -5.70 12.36
N TRP A 215 13.86 -5.85 12.03
CA TRP A 215 13.34 -5.16 10.85
C TRP A 215 13.27 -3.66 11.18
N GLN A 216 14.07 -2.85 10.50
CA GLN A 216 14.19 -1.43 10.83
C GLN A 216 12.87 -0.71 10.54
N GLY A 217 12.11 -0.43 11.60
CA GLY A 217 10.77 0.15 11.60
C GLY A 217 10.28 0.27 13.03
N TYR A 218 9.11 0.88 13.24
CA TYR A 218 8.60 1.08 14.60
C TYR A 218 7.08 1.17 14.64
N ARG A 219 6.53 0.91 15.84
CA ARG A 219 5.13 1.08 16.17
C ARG A 219 4.97 2.12 17.28
N VAL A 220 4.06 3.06 17.06
CA VAL A 220 3.61 4.07 18.02
C VAL A 220 2.24 3.67 18.56
N THR A 221 2.09 3.73 19.87
CA THR A 221 0.85 3.44 20.60
C THR A 221 0.48 4.64 21.47
N ASN A 222 -0.71 4.61 22.08
CA ASN A 222 -1.10 5.62 23.06
C ASN A 222 -0.14 5.71 24.26
N ALA A 223 0.53 4.62 24.66
CA ALA A 223 1.28 4.54 25.93
C ALA A 223 2.80 4.38 25.77
N GLY A 224 3.28 4.20 24.55
CA GLY A 224 4.70 3.96 24.28
C GLY A 224 4.98 3.54 22.84
N VAL A 225 6.21 3.12 22.60
CA VAL A 225 6.69 2.69 21.29
C VAL A 225 7.30 1.29 21.34
N ILE A 226 7.33 0.63 20.20
CA ILE A 226 8.08 -0.61 19.97
C ILE A 226 8.98 -0.36 18.76
N LEU A 227 10.27 -0.66 18.90
CA LEU A 227 11.25 -0.56 17.81
C LEU A 227 11.47 -1.95 17.22
N GLY A 228 11.49 -2.06 15.90
CA GLY A 228 11.48 -3.33 15.18
C GLY A 228 10.08 -3.79 14.81
N LEU A 229 9.95 -4.37 13.63
CA LEU A 229 8.72 -5.00 13.14
C LEU A 229 8.91 -6.52 13.11
N ASP A 230 7.94 -7.23 13.68
CA ASP A 230 7.89 -8.69 13.72
C ASP A 230 6.42 -9.17 13.62
N PRO A 231 6.14 -10.47 13.53
CA PRO A 231 4.77 -10.96 13.39
C PRO A 231 3.86 -10.61 14.57
N THR A 232 4.41 -10.44 15.78
CA THR A 232 3.64 -10.10 16.98
C THR A 232 3.26 -8.62 16.97
N THR A 233 4.22 -7.75 16.70
CA THR A 233 4.02 -6.29 16.71
C THR A 233 3.15 -5.80 15.57
N THR A 234 3.08 -6.57 14.47
CA THR A 234 2.32 -6.26 13.26
C THR A 234 1.01 -7.04 13.13
N SER A 235 0.65 -7.82 14.16
CA SER A 235 -0.61 -8.56 14.21
C SER A 235 -1.85 -7.65 14.18
N ASN A 236 -2.88 -8.05 13.41
CA ASN A 236 -4.14 -7.34 13.23
C ASN A 236 -4.02 -5.92 12.65
N PHE A 237 -2.92 -5.62 11.97
CA PHE A 237 -2.76 -4.37 11.24
C PHE A 237 -3.37 -4.46 9.84
N SER A 238 -3.80 -3.30 9.35
CA SER A 238 -3.97 -3.06 7.93
C SER A 238 -2.82 -2.19 7.42
N PHE A 239 -2.31 -2.50 6.23
CA PHE A 239 -1.11 -1.89 5.66
C PHE A 239 -1.43 -1.05 4.43
N VAL A 240 -0.72 0.06 4.29
CA VAL A 240 -0.79 0.95 3.12
C VAL A 240 0.63 1.15 2.59
N LYS A 241 0.88 0.67 1.37
CA LYS A 241 2.13 0.88 0.66
C LYS A 241 2.26 2.34 0.27
N LEU A 242 3.36 2.96 0.67
CA LEU A 242 3.71 4.33 0.36
C LEU A 242 4.34 4.42 -1.04
N THR A 243 4.12 5.54 -1.70
CA THR A 243 4.79 5.90 -2.94
C THR A 243 6.22 6.36 -2.64
N PRO A 244 7.24 5.91 -3.40
CA PRO A 244 8.59 6.45 -3.28
C PRO A 244 8.63 7.96 -3.49
N ASN A 245 9.51 8.64 -2.76
CA ASN A 245 9.82 10.03 -3.00
C ASN A 245 11.01 10.14 -3.95
N ALA A 246 10.75 10.37 -5.23
CA ALA A 246 11.79 10.43 -6.26
C ALA A 246 12.83 11.55 -6.04
N ASN A 247 12.53 12.53 -5.18
CA ASN A 247 13.37 13.70 -4.93
C ASN A 247 14.18 13.62 -3.63
N SER A 248 14.11 12.50 -2.89
CA SER A 248 14.82 12.38 -1.61
C SER A 248 16.17 11.68 -1.74
N ASN A 249 17.23 12.37 -1.33
CA ASN A 249 18.54 11.76 -1.06
C ASN A 249 18.68 11.34 0.42
N ASN A 250 17.65 11.50 1.23
CA ASN A 250 17.63 11.19 2.66
C ASN A 250 16.75 9.95 2.93
N PRO A 251 17.27 8.91 3.64
CA PRO A 251 16.47 7.75 4.03
C PRO A 251 15.16 8.09 4.75
N SER A 252 15.14 9.14 5.58
CA SER A 252 13.93 9.56 6.32
C SER A 252 12.89 10.30 5.47
N SER A 253 13.18 10.58 4.20
CA SER A 253 12.21 11.12 3.25
C SER A 253 12.04 10.26 2.01
N ALA A 254 12.55 9.01 2.03
CA ALA A 254 12.49 8.02 0.94
C ALA A 254 11.07 7.71 0.46
N TRP A 255 10.08 7.95 1.31
CA TRP A 255 8.67 7.71 1.04
C TRP A 255 7.86 9.00 1.12
N GLN A 256 6.81 9.10 0.32
CA GLN A 256 5.81 10.16 0.43
C GLN A 256 4.90 9.90 1.64
N GLN A 257 4.20 10.94 2.11
CA GLN A 257 3.15 10.80 3.13
C GLN A 257 2.09 9.76 2.73
N ALA A 258 1.35 9.30 3.73
CA ALA A 258 0.28 8.35 3.51
C ALA A 258 -0.95 9.05 2.88
N PRO A 259 -1.55 8.46 1.84
CA PRO A 259 -2.78 8.99 1.24
C PRO A 259 -3.97 8.91 2.21
N VAL A 260 -4.94 9.80 2.00
CA VAL A 260 -6.22 9.85 2.74
C VAL A 260 -7.34 10.35 1.83
N THR A 261 -8.58 9.94 2.09
CA THR A 261 -9.78 10.68 1.68
C THR A 261 -10.40 11.33 2.91
N ILE A 262 -10.65 12.64 2.83
CA ILE A 262 -11.31 13.42 3.89
C ILE A 262 -12.69 13.85 3.39
N SER A 263 -13.71 13.67 4.21
CA SER A 263 -15.05 14.25 4.00
C SER A 263 -15.37 15.27 5.08
N VAL A 264 -15.75 16.48 4.67
CA VAL A 264 -16.13 17.59 5.55
C VAL A 264 -17.53 18.05 5.16
N GLY A 265 -18.51 17.83 6.04
CA GLY A 265 -19.90 18.25 5.78
C GLY A 265 -20.49 17.64 4.49
N GLY A 266 -20.03 16.44 4.10
CA GLY A 266 -20.46 15.74 2.89
C GLY A 266 -19.60 16.01 1.64
N VAL A 267 -18.73 17.01 1.65
CA VAL A 267 -17.78 17.26 0.55
C VAL A 267 -16.52 16.44 0.79
N SER A 268 -16.15 15.61 -0.19
CA SER A 268 -15.02 14.69 -0.06
C SER A 268 -13.90 14.99 -1.05
N GLY A 269 -12.66 14.73 -0.65
CA GLY A 269 -11.51 14.80 -1.54
C GLY A 269 -10.30 14.05 -0.99
N SER A 270 -9.37 13.73 -1.89
CA SER A 270 -8.16 12.95 -1.57
C SER A 270 -6.94 13.84 -1.35
N GLY A 271 -6.10 13.44 -0.41
CA GLY A 271 -5.00 14.23 0.10
C GLY A 271 -3.97 13.38 0.86
N GLN A 272 -3.29 14.00 1.80
CA GLN A 272 -2.27 13.37 2.65
C GLN A 272 -2.63 13.46 4.13
N ILE A 273 -2.27 12.44 4.91
CA ILE A 273 -2.44 12.42 6.36
C ILE A 273 -1.08 12.45 7.08
N LEU A 274 -1.06 13.12 8.22
CA LEU A 274 0.00 13.10 9.20
C LEU A 274 -0.57 12.68 10.57
N PRO A 275 -0.39 11.42 10.99
CA PRO A 275 -0.59 11.01 12.38
C PRO A 275 0.49 11.66 13.24
N ASP A 276 0.13 12.69 14.01
CA ASP A 276 1.12 13.57 14.67
C ASP A 276 1.11 13.44 16.20
N ALA A 277 2.16 12.85 16.78
CA ALA A 277 2.36 12.79 18.22
C ALA A 277 2.94 14.07 18.82
N GLY A 278 3.29 15.08 18.02
CA GLY A 278 3.93 16.32 18.45
C GLY A 278 2.96 17.39 18.98
N ILE A 279 1.69 17.36 18.57
CA ILE A 279 0.69 18.39 18.94
C ILE A 279 -0.62 17.79 19.50
N GLY A 280 -1.32 18.54 20.36
CA GLY A 280 -2.62 18.16 20.95
C GLY A 280 -3.82 18.82 20.27
N TYR A 281 -3.71 19.09 18.97
CA TYR A 281 -4.73 19.69 18.14
C TYR A 281 -4.49 19.31 16.67
N SER A 282 -5.43 19.64 15.78
CA SER A 282 -5.37 19.21 14.38
C SER A 282 -5.23 20.39 13.40
N PHE A 283 -4.54 20.16 12.28
CA PHE A 283 -4.58 21.03 11.10
C PHE A 283 -5.38 20.38 9.98
N LEU A 284 -6.20 21.16 9.29
CA LEU A 284 -6.99 20.70 8.16
C LEU A 284 -6.85 21.66 6.96
N THR A 285 -6.45 21.13 5.81
CA THR A 285 -6.74 21.74 4.51
C THR A 285 -7.94 21.00 3.93
N PRO A 286 -9.16 21.59 3.97
CA PRO A 286 -10.39 20.86 3.64
C PRO A 286 -10.53 20.65 2.12
N PRO A 287 -11.36 19.70 1.68
CA PRO A 287 -11.73 19.56 0.28
C PRO A 287 -12.31 20.88 -0.30
N PRO A 288 -11.94 21.26 -1.54
CA PRO A 288 -12.54 22.43 -2.19
C PRO A 288 -14.07 22.36 -2.20
N GLY A 289 -14.73 23.43 -1.74
CA GLY A 289 -16.19 23.50 -1.63
C GLY A 289 -16.75 23.12 -0.25
N ALA A 290 -15.92 22.62 0.67
CA ALA A 290 -16.34 22.44 2.07
C ALA A 290 -16.62 23.79 2.73
N SER A 291 -17.79 23.94 3.34
CA SER A 291 -18.18 25.16 4.06
C SER A 291 -17.85 25.02 5.54
N LEU A 292 -16.86 25.78 6.01
CA LEU A 292 -16.46 25.85 7.42
C LEU A 292 -16.45 27.31 7.86
N THR A 293 -16.99 27.57 9.05
CA THR A 293 -16.84 28.88 9.71
C THR A 293 -15.63 28.80 10.64
N THR A 294 -14.72 29.75 10.52
CA THR A 294 -13.51 29.82 11.33
C THR A 294 -13.45 31.10 12.16
N GLY A 295 -12.69 31.07 13.26
CA GLY A 295 -12.52 32.18 14.20
C GLY A 295 -11.17 32.12 14.91
N VAL A 296 -11.11 32.78 16.08
CA VAL A 296 -9.91 32.81 16.92
C VAL A 296 -9.68 31.45 17.58
N CYS A 297 -8.44 30.99 17.59
CA CYS A 297 -8.04 29.75 18.23
C CYS A 297 -7.85 29.96 19.74
N SER A 298 -8.30 29.01 20.56
CA SER A 298 -8.10 29.05 22.03
C SER A 298 -6.62 29.01 22.44
N ILE A 299 -5.77 28.45 21.58
CA ILE A 299 -4.31 28.40 21.76
C ILE A 299 -3.58 29.63 21.16
N GLY A 300 -4.31 30.64 20.70
CA GLY A 300 -3.77 31.78 19.97
C GLY A 300 -3.74 31.58 18.45
N GLY A 301 -3.85 32.69 17.71
CA GLY A 301 -3.99 32.70 16.25
C GLY A 301 -5.44 32.64 15.75
N THR A 302 -5.62 32.51 14.44
CA THR A 302 -6.94 32.50 13.75
C THR A 302 -7.09 31.27 12.87
N GLY A 303 -8.31 31.01 12.38
CA GLY A 303 -8.59 29.90 11.46
C GLY A 303 -9.10 28.63 12.13
N CYS A 304 -9.41 28.66 13.43
CA CYS A 304 -9.99 27.51 14.11
C CYS A 304 -11.48 27.39 13.81
N ILE A 305 -11.95 26.18 13.51
CA ILE A 305 -13.37 25.92 13.24
C ILE A 305 -14.18 26.29 14.49
N VAL A 306 -15.17 27.17 14.34
CA VAL A 306 -16.03 27.62 15.45
C VAL A 306 -17.30 26.79 15.58
N SER A 307 -17.85 26.76 16.78
CA SER A 307 -18.79 25.73 17.26
C SER A 307 -20.19 25.75 16.65
N ASN A 308 -20.52 26.61 15.70
CA ASN A 308 -21.85 26.64 15.07
C ASN A 308 -21.97 25.76 13.82
N THR A 309 -20.91 25.06 13.40
CA THR A 309 -20.91 24.29 12.14
C THR A 309 -21.38 22.84 12.25
N ASN A 310 -21.31 22.19 13.42
CA ASN A 310 -21.61 20.75 13.60
C ASN A 310 -20.96 19.85 12.52
N ALA A 311 -19.82 20.28 11.98
CA ALA A 311 -19.21 19.62 10.84
C ALA A 311 -18.67 18.25 11.28
N LYS A 312 -19.26 17.19 10.72
CA LYS A 312 -18.70 15.84 10.81
C LYS A 312 -17.50 15.77 9.86
N ILE A 313 -16.33 15.43 10.42
CA ILE A 313 -15.12 15.16 9.67
C ILE A 313 -14.95 13.64 9.64
N GLN A 314 -14.86 13.08 8.44
CA GLN A 314 -14.65 11.65 8.22
C GLN A 314 -13.34 11.45 7.50
N ILE A 315 -12.56 10.48 7.96
CA ILE A 315 -11.21 10.20 7.49
C ILE A 315 -11.15 8.73 7.09
N PHE A 316 -10.74 8.48 5.85
CA PHE A 316 -10.61 7.16 5.27
C PHE A 316 -9.17 6.96 4.81
N LEU A 317 -8.51 5.93 5.35
CA LEU A 317 -7.10 5.66 5.15
C LEU A 317 -6.96 4.34 4.39
N PRO A 318 -6.35 4.31 3.19
CA PRO A 318 -5.80 5.44 2.42
C PRO A 318 -6.83 6.26 1.64
N GLY A 319 -8.08 5.80 1.62
CA GLY A 319 -9.18 6.43 0.92
C GLY A 319 -10.44 5.58 1.05
N GLN A 320 -11.49 5.93 0.34
CA GLN A 320 -12.74 5.17 0.32
C GLN A 320 -12.64 3.96 -0.62
N ILE A 321 -11.86 2.97 -0.20
CA ILE A 321 -11.63 1.72 -0.93
C ILE A 321 -12.31 0.54 -0.22
N THR A 322 -12.47 -0.59 -0.92
CA THR A 322 -13.06 -1.81 -0.35
C THR A 322 -12.12 -2.99 -0.58
N PRO A 323 -11.69 -3.70 0.48
CA PRO A 323 -11.97 -3.43 1.88
C PRO A 323 -11.37 -2.09 2.34
N LEU A 324 -12.01 -1.44 3.32
CA LEU A 324 -11.58 -0.17 3.88
C LEU A 324 -10.53 -0.41 4.99
N PRO A 325 -9.24 -0.09 4.78
CA PRO A 325 -8.16 -0.43 5.71
C PRO A 325 -8.38 0.18 7.09
N ALA A 326 -8.62 1.49 7.15
CA ALA A 326 -8.97 2.18 8.38
C ALA A 326 -9.86 3.38 8.12
N SER A 327 -10.70 3.71 9.09
CA SER A 327 -11.45 4.97 9.07
C SER A 327 -11.78 5.43 10.48
N TYR A 328 -11.95 6.73 10.64
CA TYR A 328 -12.55 7.29 11.85
C TYR A 328 -13.27 8.60 11.53
N SER A 329 -14.06 9.08 12.49
CA SER A 329 -14.74 10.35 12.38
C SER A 329 -14.87 11.03 13.74
N PHE A 330 -14.97 12.35 13.70
CA PHE A 330 -15.27 13.17 14.85
C PHE A 330 -16.14 14.37 14.46
N THR A 331 -16.76 14.98 15.46
CA THR A 331 -17.56 16.21 15.32
C THR A 331 -17.04 17.23 16.31
N LEU A 332 -16.73 18.43 15.82
CA LEU A 332 -15.95 19.45 16.55
C LEU A 332 -16.66 20.10 17.74
N ASN A 333 -17.94 19.82 17.93
CA ASN A 333 -18.77 20.46 18.96
C ASN A 333 -19.05 19.57 20.16
N ASN A 334 -18.48 18.37 20.19
CA ASN A 334 -18.63 17.49 21.34
C ASN A 334 -17.30 16.83 21.69
N PRO A 335 -16.30 17.58 22.19
CA PRO A 335 -15.03 17.02 22.66
C PRO A 335 -15.21 16.02 23.82
N VAL A 336 -16.44 15.83 24.32
CA VAL A 336 -16.80 14.85 25.35
C VAL A 336 -17.20 13.49 24.75
N ASP A 337 -17.49 13.39 23.44
CA ASP A 337 -18.00 12.15 22.85
C ASP A 337 -16.92 11.09 22.66
N SER A 338 -15.70 11.49 22.32
CA SER A 338 -14.63 10.54 21.98
C SER A 338 -13.24 11.14 22.21
N ALA A 339 -12.32 10.30 22.69
CA ALA A 339 -10.90 10.62 22.82
C ALA A 339 -10.19 10.83 21.46
N LEU A 340 -10.84 10.52 20.34
CA LEU A 340 -10.37 10.84 18.99
C LEU A 340 -10.62 12.30 18.58
N ASN A 341 -11.40 13.04 19.37
CA ASN A 341 -11.75 14.42 19.03
C ASN A 341 -10.58 15.33 19.40
N PRO A 342 -9.93 16.01 18.43
CA PRO A 342 -8.88 16.96 18.75
C PRO A 342 -9.44 18.14 19.56
N GLN A 343 -8.61 18.73 20.43
CA GLN A 343 -9.01 19.91 21.22
C GLN A 343 -9.58 21.04 20.35
N LEU A 344 -8.98 21.23 19.18
CA LEU A 344 -9.45 22.13 18.13
C LEU A 344 -8.95 21.64 16.76
N VAL A 345 -9.57 22.15 15.70
CA VAL A 345 -9.07 22.01 14.32
C VAL A 345 -8.83 23.40 13.76
N GLN A 346 -7.58 23.66 13.38
CA GLN A 346 -7.19 24.86 12.66
C GLN A 346 -7.20 24.59 11.16
N VAL A 347 -8.00 25.36 10.42
CA VAL A 347 -7.98 25.36 8.96
C VAL A 347 -6.71 26.06 8.50
N VAL A 348 -5.96 25.38 7.63
CA VAL A 348 -4.71 25.89 7.05
C VAL A 348 -4.78 25.83 5.53
N ASP A 349 -4.22 26.85 4.90
CA ASP A 349 -4.05 26.89 3.45
C ASP A 349 -2.91 25.95 3.03
N GLY A 350 -3.12 25.22 1.94
CA GLY A 350 -2.14 24.28 1.42
C GLY A 350 -2.43 23.94 -0.04
N PRO A 351 -1.41 23.49 -0.81
CA PRO A 351 -1.57 23.15 -2.22
C PRO A 351 -2.40 21.87 -2.44
N SER A 352 -2.64 21.09 -1.38
CA SER A 352 -3.39 19.84 -1.43
C SER A 352 -4.20 19.64 -0.14
N ILE A 353 -5.23 18.80 -0.23
CA ILE A 353 -6.01 18.35 0.92
C ILE A 353 -5.07 17.67 1.92
N PHE A 354 -5.19 18.03 3.19
CA PHE A 354 -4.27 17.60 4.23
C PHE A 354 -4.96 17.52 5.59
N ILE A 355 -4.58 16.52 6.39
CA ILE A 355 -4.93 16.46 7.81
C ILE A 355 -3.70 16.10 8.64
N ASN A 356 -3.35 16.98 9.56
CA ASN A 356 -2.57 16.62 10.75
C ASN A 356 -3.58 16.24 11.83
N THR A 357 -3.49 15.02 12.34
CA THR A 357 -4.51 14.49 13.26
C THR A 357 -4.37 14.99 14.69
N GLY A 358 -3.18 15.49 15.07
CA GLY A 358 -2.78 15.56 16.47
C GLY A 358 -2.67 14.19 17.13
N ARG A 359 -2.28 14.20 18.40
CA ARG A 359 -1.99 13.00 19.18
C ARG A 359 -3.25 12.20 19.54
N GLU A 360 -4.41 12.82 19.41
CA GLU A 360 -5.73 12.21 19.65
C GLU A 360 -5.99 11.01 18.76
N PHE A 361 -5.37 10.95 17.57
CA PHE A 361 -5.38 9.77 16.72
C PHE A 361 -4.96 8.50 17.47
N TYR A 362 -3.94 8.59 18.31
CA TYR A 362 -3.41 7.45 19.05
C TYR A 362 -4.33 6.98 20.17
N ALA A 363 -5.39 7.72 20.51
CA ALA A 363 -6.40 7.25 21.44
C ALA A 363 -7.10 5.98 20.90
N GLY A 364 -7.41 5.93 19.60
CA GLY A 364 -8.07 4.78 18.97
C GLY A 364 -7.17 3.88 18.11
N PHE A 365 -6.00 4.38 17.71
CA PHE A 365 -5.11 3.67 16.77
C PHE A 365 -3.74 3.37 17.36
N ASP A 366 -3.23 2.19 17.05
CA ASP A 366 -1.79 1.97 16.91
C ASP A 366 -1.37 2.27 15.47
N TYR A 367 -0.18 2.85 15.32
CA TYR A 367 0.40 3.24 14.05
C TYR A 367 1.76 2.57 13.88
N LEU A 368 2.06 2.05 12.69
CA LEU A 368 3.42 1.60 12.37
C LEU A 368 3.98 2.35 11.17
N TYR A 369 5.31 2.46 11.14
CA TYR A 369 6.06 2.90 9.98
C TYR A 369 7.19 1.91 9.67
N ASP A 370 7.21 1.50 8.40
CA ASP A 370 8.21 0.63 7.80
C ASP A 370 8.98 1.42 6.73
N PRO A 371 10.18 1.95 7.04
CA PRO A 371 11.02 2.67 6.09
C PRO A 371 11.70 1.75 5.07
N VAL A 372 11.79 0.44 5.31
CA VAL A 372 12.52 -0.50 4.44
C VAL A 372 11.69 -0.75 3.18
N ASP A 373 10.47 -1.26 3.37
CA ASP A 373 9.57 -1.54 2.27
C ASP A 373 8.52 -0.44 2.07
N GLY A 374 8.54 0.63 2.85
CA GLY A 374 7.67 1.78 2.64
C GLY A 374 6.21 1.48 2.91
N PHE A 375 5.90 1.09 4.14
CA PHE A 375 4.53 0.92 4.61
C PHE A 375 4.25 1.85 5.78
N VAL A 376 3.00 2.31 5.84
CA VAL A 376 2.37 2.60 7.14
C VAL A 376 1.34 1.53 7.43
N GLY A 377 0.98 1.40 8.70
CA GLY A 377 -0.09 0.50 9.10
C GLY A 377 -0.89 1.04 10.26
N TYR A 378 -2.15 0.61 10.30
CA TYR A 378 -3.14 1.00 11.29
C TYR A 378 -3.72 -0.23 11.97
N ARG A 379 -3.85 -0.18 13.30
CA ARG A 379 -4.58 -1.17 14.08
C ARG A 379 -5.50 -0.46 15.05
N TRP A 380 -6.75 -0.90 15.13
CA TRP A 380 -7.68 -0.40 16.14
C TRP A 380 -7.27 -0.95 17.50
N ASN A 381 -6.97 -0.07 18.46
CA ASN A 381 -6.44 -0.48 19.76
C ASN A 381 -7.53 -0.89 20.77
N GLY A 382 -8.81 -0.61 20.46
CA GLY A 382 -9.95 -0.98 21.30
C GLY A 382 -10.23 -0.04 22.49
N ASN A 383 -9.45 1.02 22.69
CA ASN A 383 -9.65 1.98 23.79
C ASN A 383 -10.80 2.97 23.53
N VAL A 384 -11.22 3.10 22.27
CA VAL A 384 -12.34 3.94 21.84
C VAL A 384 -13.42 3.03 21.24
N SER A 385 -14.69 3.42 21.37
CA SER A 385 -15.82 2.70 20.79
C SER A 385 -15.70 2.63 19.26
N SER A 386 -15.98 1.46 18.68
CA SER A 386 -15.91 1.23 17.23
C SER A 386 -16.93 2.05 16.42
N GLN A 387 -17.86 2.74 17.07
CA GLN A 387 -18.74 3.71 16.40
C GLN A 387 -18.00 4.94 15.87
N TYR A 388 -16.83 5.26 16.44
CA TYR A 388 -16.01 6.41 16.04
C TYR A 388 -14.93 6.06 15.02
N GLY A 389 -14.56 4.79 14.91
CA GLY A 389 -13.55 4.33 13.98
C GLY A 389 -13.39 2.82 13.99
N GLN A 390 -12.67 2.33 12.98
CA GLN A 390 -12.47 0.90 12.78
C GLN A 390 -11.25 0.66 11.89
N VAL A 391 -10.72 -0.56 11.96
CA VAL A 391 -9.70 -1.10 11.07
C VAL A 391 -10.20 -2.43 10.52
N THR A 392 -10.07 -2.62 9.20
CA THR A 392 -10.25 -3.92 8.55
C THR A 392 -8.89 -4.40 8.06
N PRO A 393 -8.29 -5.44 8.68
CA PRO A 393 -7.00 -5.96 8.24
C PRO A 393 -7.01 -6.30 6.75
N SER A 394 -6.17 -5.58 6.01
CA SER A 394 -6.05 -5.65 4.55
C SER A 394 -4.75 -4.97 4.11
N VAL A 395 -4.37 -5.10 2.84
CA VAL A 395 -3.17 -4.48 2.28
C VAL A 395 -3.54 -3.64 1.06
N ALA A 396 -3.27 -2.34 1.11
CA ALA A 396 -3.40 -1.44 -0.03
C ALA A 396 -2.03 -1.27 -0.71
N LEU A 397 -1.93 -1.65 -1.98
CA LEU A 397 -0.67 -1.75 -2.72
C LEU A 397 -0.56 -0.75 -3.87
N THR A 398 0.68 -0.33 -4.15
CA THR A 398 1.08 0.45 -5.32
C THR A 398 2.60 0.35 -5.49
N GLY A 399 3.10 0.55 -6.71
CA GLY A 399 4.53 0.53 -6.99
C GLY A 399 5.16 -0.86 -6.82
N THR A 400 6.47 -0.88 -6.57
CA THR A 400 7.22 -2.14 -6.47
C THR A 400 7.28 -2.64 -5.03
N LEU A 401 7.12 -3.95 -4.86
CA LEU A 401 7.32 -4.67 -3.60
C LEU A 401 8.23 -5.87 -3.82
N SER A 402 9.34 -5.92 -3.08
CA SER A 402 10.23 -7.08 -3.03
C SER A 402 9.73 -8.04 -1.96
N LEU A 403 9.65 -9.32 -2.30
CA LEU A 403 9.11 -10.35 -1.43
C LEU A 403 10.16 -11.45 -1.21
N SER A 404 10.29 -11.88 0.04
CA SER A 404 11.18 -12.97 0.43
C SER A 404 10.61 -14.32 -0.01
N ASN A 405 11.50 -15.28 -0.25
CA ASN A 405 11.07 -16.64 -0.58
C ASN A 405 10.18 -17.21 0.53
N ASN A 406 9.12 -17.92 0.14
CA ASN A 406 8.04 -18.43 0.98
C ASN A 406 7.16 -17.33 1.59
N PHE A 407 7.09 -16.15 0.95
CA PHE A 407 6.14 -15.13 1.34
C PHE A 407 4.70 -15.70 1.32
N SER A 408 3.91 -15.37 2.33
CA SER A 408 2.52 -15.79 2.45
C SER A 408 1.67 -14.66 3.02
N SER A 409 0.51 -14.44 2.39
CA SER A 409 -0.52 -13.55 2.90
C SER A 409 -1.91 -14.17 2.79
N THR A 410 -2.74 -13.94 3.80
CA THR A 410 -4.20 -14.17 3.75
C THR A 410 -4.99 -12.86 3.87
N LEU A 411 -4.30 -11.71 3.90
CA LEU A 411 -4.95 -10.40 3.96
C LEU A 411 -5.48 -10.02 2.58
N PRO A 412 -6.79 -9.68 2.46
CA PRO A 412 -7.33 -9.11 1.24
C PRO A 412 -6.51 -7.92 0.74
N MET A 413 -6.32 -7.84 -0.58
CA MET A 413 -5.47 -6.83 -1.19
C MET A 413 -6.24 -5.89 -2.11
N TYR A 414 -5.85 -4.62 -2.10
CA TYR A 414 -6.39 -3.59 -2.99
C TYR A 414 -5.26 -2.90 -3.75
N LEU A 415 -5.26 -2.97 -5.07
CA LEU A 415 -4.30 -2.32 -5.95
C LEU A 415 -4.72 -0.86 -6.17
N MET A 416 -4.24 0.04 -5.31
CA MET A 416 -4.47 1.49 -5.44
C MET A 416 -3.89 2.05 -6.74
N GLY A 417 -2.81 1.45 -7.22
CA GLY A 417 -2.16 1.75 -8.48
C GLY A 417 -1.42 0.53 -9.02
N ASN A 418 -0.73 0.72 -10.15
CA ASN A 418 0.05 -0.35 -10.74
C ASN A 418 1.07 -0.89 -9.75
N THR A 419 1.04 -2.19 -9.52
CA THR A 419 1.82 -2.90 -8.52
C THR A 419 2.71 -3.93 -9.20
N THR A 420 3.99 -3.94 -8.82
CA THR A 420 4.98 -4.91 -9.30
C THR A 420 5.48 -5.74 -8.14
N LEU A 421 5.27 -7.05 -8.20
CA LEU A 421 5.79 -8.01 -7.22
C LEU A 421 7.11 -8.60 -7.73
N GLN A 422 8.16 -8.48 -6.92
CA GLN A 422 9.48 -9.09 -7.15
C GLN A 422 9.69 -10.19 -6.11
N GLU A 423 9.24 -11.39 -6.45
CA GLU A 423 9.36 -12.55 -5.58
C GLU A 423 10.75 -13.17 -5.73
N ALA A 424 11.46 -13.39 -4.61
CA ALA A 424 12.79 -13.99 -4.60
C ALA A 424 12.76 -15.51 -4.84
N GLY A 425 11.65 -16.17 -4.53
CA GLY A 425 11.45 -17.59 -4.78
C GLY A 425 10.00 -17.90 -5.07
N THR A 426 9.27 -18.43 -4.10
CA THR A 426 7.83 -18.69 -4.21
C THR A 426 7.04 -17.92 -3.16
N GLY A 427 6.07 -17.13 -3.59
CA GLY A 427 5.13 -16.43 -2.74
C GLY A 427 3.69 -16.93 -2.95
N THR A 428 2.85 -16.84 -1.92
CA THR A 428 1.42 -17.19 -1.98
C THR A 428 0.55 -16.10 -1.41
N ILE A 429 -0.42 -15.65 -2.19
CA ILE A 429 -1.48 -14.74 -1.76
C ILE A 429 -2.79 -15.54 -1.76
N ASN A 430 -3.23 -15.90 -0.56
CA ASN A 430 -4.44 -16.66 -0.31
C ASN A 430 -5.59 -15.75 0.14
N SER A 431 -5.94 -14.82 -0.73
CA SER A 431 -6.99 -13.83 -0.51
C SER A 431 -7.41 -13.20 -1.83
N ASP A 432 -8.55 -12.49 -1.81
CA ASP A 432 -9.00 -11.72 -2.96
C ASP A 432 -8.10 -10.50 -3.22
N ILE A 433 -7.96 -10.15 -4.50
CA ILE A 433 -7.26 -8.95 -4.95
C ILE A 433 -8.23 -8.12 -5.80
N SER A 434 -8.35 -6.83 -5.48
CA SER A 434 -9.27 -5.90 -6.15
C SER A 434 -8.59 -4.56 -6.44
N GLY A 435 -9.30 -3.64 -7.10
CA GLY A 435 -8.85 -2.26 -7.29
C GLY A 435 -8.54 -1.87 -8.74
N PRO A 436 -8.30 -0.58 -9.00
CA PRO A 436 -8.10 -0.08 -10.36
C PRO A 436 -6.71 -0.41 -10.95
N GLY A 437 -5.72 -0.67 -10.09
CA GLY A 437 -4.33 -0.89 -10.49
C GLY A 437 -4.10 -2.18 -11.26
N GLY A 438 -3.04 -2.20 -12.07
CA GLY A 438 -2.54 -3.42 -12.72
C GLY A 438 -1.58 -4.20 -11.82
N LEU A 439 -1.40 -5.48 -12.11
CA LEU A 439 -0.49 -6.38 -11.39
C LEU A 439 0.59 -6.90 -12.33
N THR A 440 1.86 -6.67 -11.98
CA THR A 440 3.01 -7.25 -12.68
C THR A 440 3.72 -8.23 -11.75
N ILE A 441 3.93 -9.47 -12.21
CA ILE A 441 4.83 -10.42 -11.58
C ILE A 441 6.18 -10.31 -12.30
N ALA A 442 7.16 -9.68 -11.67
CA ALA A 442 8.43 -9.35 -12.30
C ALA A 442 9.50 -10.45 -12.15
N SER A 443 9.44 -11.22 -11.07
CA SER A 443 10.37 -12.32 -10.80
C SER A 443 9.73 -13.38 -9.91
N GLY A 444 10.36 -14.55 -9.84
CA GLY A 444 9.93 -15.64 -8.96
C GLY A 444 8.59 -16.24 -9.35
N ILE A 445 7.98 -16.95 -8.41
CA ILE A 445 6.70 -17.63 -8.55
C ILE A 445 5.70 -16.98 -7.59
N VAL A 446 4.64 -16.36 -8.10
CA VAL A 446 3.55 -15.82 -7.28
C VAL A 446 2.29 -16.66 -7.49
N ASN A 447 1.76 -17.23 -6.42
CA ASN A 447 0.51 -17.98 -6.43
C ASN A 447 -0.64 -17.12 -5.92
N LEU A 448 -1.69 -16.93 -6.73
CA LEU A 448 -2.92 -16.22 -6.37
C LEU A 448 -4.05 -17.23 -6.20
N LEU A 449 -4.52 -17.42 -4.96
CA LEU A 449 -5.53 -18.45 -4.66
C LEU A 449 -6.95 -17.88 -4.51
N GLY A 450 -7.09 -16.57 -4.30
CA GLY A 450 -8.39 -15.90 -4.19
C GLY A 450 -8.95 -15.39 -5.52
N MET A 451 -10.07 -14.68 -5.43
CA MET A 451 -10.70 -14.02 -6.58
C MET A 451 -9.97 -12.72 -6.94
N ASN A 452 -9.55 -12.60 -8.19
CA ASN A 452 -8.85 -11.42 -8.70
C ASN A 452 -9.79 -10.59 -9.58
N THR A 453 -10.20 -9.43 -9.08
CA THR A 453 -11.19 -8.52 -9.68
C THR A 453 -10.61 -7.15 -10.04
N TYR A 454 -9.30 -6.95 -9.91
CA TYR A 454 -8.64 -5.71 -10.28
C TYR A 454 -8.69 -5.47 -11.80
N THR A 455 -8.67 -4.20 -12.23
CA THR A 455 -8.97 -3.84 -13.63
C THR A 455 -7.76 -3.41 -14.46
N GLY A 456 -6.61 -3.07 -13.85
CA GLY A 456 -5.47 -2.49 -14.56
C GLY A 456 -4.63 -3.46 -15.40
N GLY A 457 -5.10 -4.70 -15.58
CA GLY A 457 -4.43 -5.75 -16.35
C GLY A 457 -3.34 -6.49 -15.58
N THR A 458 -2.96 -7.66 -16.09
CA THR A 458 -1.95 -8.54 -15.50
C THR A 458 -0.78 -8.73 -16.45
N ILE A 459 0.45 -8.65 -15.93
CA ILE A 459 1.68 -8.92 -16.69
C ILE A 459 2.47 -10.01 -15.96
N VAL A 460 2.83 -11.06 -16.68
CA VAL A 460 3.82 -12.05 -16.25
C VAL A 460 5.13 -11.76 -16.98
N GLY A 461 6.11 -11.28 -16.23
CA GLY A 461 7.42 -10.91 -16.74
C GLY A 461 8.23 -12.10 -17.25
N SER A 462 9.28 -11.81 -18.03
CA SER A 462 10.23 -12.83 -18.47
C SER A 462 10.89 -13.53 -17.28
N GLY A 463 10.89 -14.86 -17.26
CA GLY A 463 11.44 -15.66 -16.15
C GLY A 463 10.56 -15.74 -14.90
N ALA A 464 9.43 -15.01 -14.87
CA ALA A 464 8.47 -15.07 -13.78
C ALA A 464 7.38 -16.12 -14.03
N THR A 465 6.79 -16.62 -12.95
CA THR A 465 5.62 -17.50 -13.01
C THR A 465 4.48 -16.93 -12.19
N LEU A 466 3.29 -16.88 -12.78
CA LEU A 466 2.03 -16.63 -12.08
C LEU A 466 1.22 -17.92 -12.02
N GLY A 467 1.06 -18.47 -10.83
CA GLY A 467 0.14 -19.57 -10.54
C GLY A 467 -1.22 -19.05 -10.10
N LEU A 468 -2.26 -19.29 -10.87
CA LEU A 468 -3.62 -18.86 -10.57
C LEU A 468 -4.46 -20.04 -10.07
N GLY A 469 -4.57 -20.16 -8.75
CA GLY A 469 -5.46 -21.10 -8.07
C GLY A 469 -6.92 -20.64 -8.03
N GLY A 470 -7.15 -19.33 -7.93
CA GLY A 470 -8.47 -18.71 -7.98
C GLY A 470 -8.88 -18.28 -9.40
N THR A 471 -9.65 -17.21 -9.53
CA THR A 471 -10.14 -16.72 -10.83
C THR A 471 -9.51 -15.39 -11.20
N LEU A 472 -9.35 -15.14 -12.51
CA LEU A 472 -8.93 -13.85 -13.07
C LEU A 472 -9.72 -13.56 -14.34
N ILE A 473 -10.18 -12.33 -14.49
CA ILE A 473 -10.89 -11.86 -15.69
C ILE A 473 -10.25 -10.54 -16.14
N GLY A 474 -9.96 -10.41 -17.43
CA GLY A 474 -9.48 -9.15 -18.02
C GLY A 474 -8.18 -9.29 -18.79
N ASN A 475 -7.42 -8.19 -18.91
CA ASN A 475 -6.20 -8.16 -19.70
C ASN A 475 -5.09 -9.02 -19.07
N LEU A 476 -4.40 -9.80 -19.89
CA LEU A 476 -3.25 -10.60 -19.49
C LEU A 476 -2.17 -10.53 -20.57
N THR A 477 -0.94 -10.23 -20.17
CA THR A 477 0.25 -10.33 -21.01
C THR A 477 1.22 -11.31 -20.38
N VAL A 478 1.51 -12.41 -21.08
CA VAL A 478 2.58 -13.34 -20.74
C VAL A 478 3.75 -13.07 -21.67
N GLN A 479 4.81 -12.49 -21.14
CA GLN A 479 6.00 -12.15 -21.92
C GLN A 479 6.77 -13.41 -22.34
N SER A 480 7.65 -13.26 -23.34
CA SER A 480 8.57 -14.36 -23.71
C SER A 480 9.39 -14.80 -22.49
N GLY A 481 9.43 -16.11 -22.25
CA GLY A 481 10.04 -16.72 -21.06
C GLY A 481 9.21 -16.60 -19.77
N GLY A 482 8.07 -15.91 -19.77
CA GLY A 482 7.11 -15.90 -18.66
C GLY A 482 6.17 -17.11 -18.71
N THR A 483 5.65 -17.50 -17.55
CA THR A 483 4.74 -18.65 -17.42
C THR A 483 3.48 -18.30 -16.64
N PHE A 484 2.32 -18.50 -17.24
CA PHE A 484 1.02 -18.41 -16.58
C PHE A 484 0.40 -19.80 -16.46
N LEU A 485 0.16 -20.24 -15.23
CA LEU A 485 -0.49 -21.52 -14.92
C LEU A 485 -1.84 -21.22 -14.25
N THR A 486 -2.90 -21.91 -14.63
CA THR A 486 -4.19 -21.77 -13.95
C THR A 486 -4.89 -23.09 -13.66
N THR A 487 -5.47 -23.19 -12.47
CA THR A 487 -6.40 -24.26 -12.08
C THR A 487 -7.81 -23.73 -11.79
N GLY A 488 -7.94 -22.48 -11.33
CA GLY A 488 -9.24 -21.87 -10.97
C GLY A 488 -9.96 -21.16 -12.12
N GLY A 489 -9.26 -20.89 -13.24
CA GLY A 489 -9.84 -20.39 -14.48
C GLY A 489 -9.51 -18.92 -14.79
N TYR A 490 -9.19 -18.68 -16.06
CA TYR A 490 -8.98 -17.36 -16.64
C TYR A 490 -9.90 -17.15 -17.84
N SER A 491 -10.48 -15.95 -17.96
CA SER A 491 -11.28 -15.56 -19.13
C SER A 491 -10.89 -14.19 -19.66
N VAL A 492 -10.85 -14.08 -20.98
CA VAL A 492 -10.70 -12.81 -21.69
C VAL A 492 -12.10 -12.21 -21.86
N ALA A 493 -12.43 -11.18 -21.08
CA ALA A 493 -13.71 -10.49 -21.16
C ALA A 493 -13.88 -9.71 -22.50
N PRO A 494 -15.10 -9.33 -22.88
CA PRO A 494 -15.31 -8.38 -23.97
C PRO A 494 -14.48 -7.09 -23.77
N GLY A 495 -13.77 -6.67 -24.82
CA GLY A 495 -12.86 -5.51 -24.77
C GLY A 495 -11.51 -5.77 -24.09
N ALA A 496 -11.29 -6.93 -23.49
CA ALA A 496 -9.99 -7.32 -22.94
C ALA A 496 -9.11 -8.03 -23.99
N THR A 497 -7.80 -8.05 -23.74
CA THR A 497 -6.80 -8.71 -24.58
C THR A 497 -5.94 -9.67 -23.77
N LEU A 498 -5.76 -10.89 -24.28
CA LEU A 498 -4.69 -11.82 -23.89
C LEU A 498 -3.58 -11.77 -24.94
N ILE A 499 -2.36 -11.41 -24.53
CA ILE A 499 -1.14 -11.52 -25.33
C ILE A 499 -0.26 -12.61 -24.70
N ASN A 500 -0.09 -13.74 -25.38
CA ASN A 500 0.78 -14.82 -24.94
C ASN A 500 1.98 -15.00 -25.89
N ALA A 501 3.15 -14.53 -25.43
CA ALA A 501 4.45 -14.79 -26.07
C ALA A 501 5.29 -15.82 -25.29
N GLY A 502 4.86 -16.21 -24.09
CA GLY A 502 5.52 -17.20 -23.23
C GLY A 502 4.74 -18.52 -23.20
N THR A 503 4.52 -19.03 -21.99
CA THR A 503 3.74 -20.25 -21.75
C THR A 503 2.46 -19.92 -21.00
N PHE A 504 1.32 -20.28 -21.59
CA PHE A 504 0.01 -20.31 -20.92
C PHE A 504 -0.41 -21.77 -20.76
N GLN A 505 -0.77 -22.19 -19.55
CA GLN A 505 -1.28 -23.54 -19.30
C GLN A 505 -2.49 -23.51 -18.36
N SER A 506 -3.59 -24.15 -18.80
CA SER A 506 -4.75 -24.40 -17.95
C SER A 506 -4.82 -25.89 -17.61
N PHE A 507 -4.88 -26.21 -16.33
CA PHE A 507 -5.16 -27.55 -15.81
C PHE A 507 -6.63 -27.72 -15.37
N GLY A 508 -7.41 -26.65 -15.48
CA GLY A 508 -8.80 -26.58 -15.03
C GLY A 508 -9.75 -26.26 -16.18
N PRO A 509 -10.62 -25.24 -16.03
CA PRO A 509 -11.55 -24.84 -17.10
C PRO A 509 -10.84 -24.50 -18.41
N ALA A 510 -11.56 -24.71 -19.52
CA ALA A 510 -11.11 -24.22 -20.82
C ALA A 510 -10.92 -22.70 -20.78
N LEU A 511 -9.90 -22.21 -21.48
CA LEU A 511 -9.73 -20.78 -21.73
C LEU A 511 -10.94 -20.29 -22.51
N PHE A 512 -11.68 -19.33 -21.93
CA PHE A 512 -12.82 -18.70 -22.59
C PHE A 512 -12.45 -17.31 -23.09
N ASN A 513 -12.38 -17.15 -24.42
CA ASN A 513 -12.06 -15.88 -25.07
C ASN A 513 -13.31 -15.21 -25.64
N GLN A 514 -13.72 -14.08 -25.04
CA GLN A 514 -14.76 -13.18 -25.54
C GLN A 514 -14.19 -11.87 -26.10
N GLY A 515 -12.89 -11.63 -25.90
CA GLY A 515 -12.18 -10.44 -26.36
C GLY A 515 -11.21 -10.77 -27.49
N MET A 516 -9.96 -10.32 -27.35
CA MET A 516 -8.89 -10.57 -28.31
C MET A 516 -7.81 -11.47 -27.70
N LEU A 517 -7.46 -12.55 -28.38
CA LEU A 517 -6.38 -13.46 -28.03
C LEU A 517 -5.29 -13.40 -29.11
N PHE A 518 -4.07 -13.07 -28.72
CA PHE A 518 -2.87 -13.22 -29.55
C PHE A 518 -1.97 -14.28 -28.92
N ASN A 519 -1.73 -15.38 -29.64
CA ASN A 519 -0.83 -16.43 -29.21
C ASN A 519 0.36 -16.54 -30.17
N SER A 520 1.54 -16.11 -29.74
CA SER A 520 2.82 -16.35 -30.43
C SER A 520 3.72 -17.33 -29.69
N GLY A 521 3.40 -17.65 -28.42
CA GLY A 521 4.07 -18.64 -27.59
C GLY A 521 3.39 -20.01 -27.59
N THR A 522 3.41 -20.67 -26.44
CA THR A 522 2.75 -21.96 -26.21
C THR A 522 1.51 -21.77 -25.36
N LEU A 523 0.38 -22.29 -25.83
CA LEU A 523 -0.90 -22.31 -25.12
C LEU A 523 -1.35 -23.76 -24.96
N THR A 524 -1.25 -24.30 -23.75
CA THR A 524 -1.68 -25.66 -23.41
C THR A 524 -3.00 -25.58 -22.65
N SER A 525 -4.12 -25.58 -23.38
CA SER A 525 -5.47 -25.46 -22.84
C SER A 525 -6.49 -25.84 -23.91
N ALA A 526 -7.64 -26.39 -23.48
CA ALA A 526 -8.83 -26.28 -24.31
C ALA A 526 -9.20 -24.80 -24.50
N LEU A 527 -9.64 -24.41 -25.69
CA LEU A 527 -10.00 -23.04 -26.05
C LEU A 527 -11.44 -22.98 -26.54
N THR A 528 -12.26 -22.16 -25.88
CA THR A 528 -13.57 -21.73 -26.38
C THR A 528 -13.45 -20.29 -26.83
N ASN A 529 -13.47 -20.05 -28.14
CA ASN A 529 -13.33 -18.73 -28.73
C ASN A 529 -14.69 -18.21 -29.24
N VAL A 530 -15.20 -17.13 -28.67
CA VAL A 530 -16.36 -16.38 -29.23
C VAL A 530 -15.99 -14.96 -29.65
N GLY A 531 -14.81 -14.48 -29.27
CA GLY A 531 -14.21 -13.24 -29.78
C GLY A 531 -13.27 -13.50 -30.97
N THR A 532 -12.13 -12.81 -30.97
CA THR A 532 -11.08 -12.95 -31.99
C THR A 532 -9.88 -13.67 -31.39
N ALA A 533 -9.42 -14.74 -32.02
CA ALA A 533 -8.16 -15.40 -31.72
C ALA A 533 -7.21 -15.35 -32.92
N ILE A 534 -5.94 -15.02 -32.69
CA ILE A 534 -4.87 -15.02 -33.67
C ILE A 534 -3.74 -15.89 -33.12
N ASN A 535 -3.43 -16.98 -33.81
CA ASN A 535 -2.37 -17.91 -33.43
C ASN A 535 -1.24 -17.90 -34.45
N THR A 536 -0.05 -17.53 -34.03
CA THR A 536 1.21 -17.73 -34.76
C THR A 536 2.14 -18.71 -34.03
N GLY A 537 1.84 -19.05 -32.78
CA GLY A 537 2.55 -20.03 -31.96
C GLY A 537 1.91 -21.41 -32.00
N THR A 538 1.93 -22.11 -30.87
CA THR A 538 1.32 -23.44 -30.71
C THR A 538 0.17 -23.40 -29.72
N ILE A 539 -0.97 -24.00 -30.10
CA ILE A 539 -2.08 -24.33 -29.22
C ILE A 539 -2.12 -25.85 -29.06
N THR A 540 -2.07 -26.36 -27.83
CA THR A 540 -2.28 -27.78 -27.51
C THR A 540 -3.56 -27.92 -26.70
N GLY A 541 -4.55 -28.61 -27.25
CA GLY A 541 -5.88 -28.76 -26.67
C GLY A 541 -6.99 -28.60 -27.71
N THR A 542 -8.22 -28.96 -27.33
CA THR A 542 -9.37 -28.83 -28.21
C THR A 542 -9.75 -27.36 -28.43
N VAL A 543 -10.00 -26.96 -29.68
CA VAL A 543 -10.46 -25.60 -30.02
C VAL A 543 -11.92 -25.65 -30.49
N THR A 544 -12.80 -24.93 -29.80
CA THR A 544 -14.16 -24.63 -30.26
C THR A 544 -14.23 -23.17 -30.65
N ASN A 545 -14.33 -22.88 -31.94
CA ASN A 545 -14.41 -21.52 -32.46
C ASN A 545 -15.85 -21.16 -32.83
N GLY A 546 -16.48 -20.26 -32.08
CA GLY A 546 -17.74 -19.59 -32.45
C GLY A 546 -17.55 -18.15 -32.95
N GLY A 547 -16.33 -17.60 -32.88
CA GLY A 547 -15.98 -16.25 -33.32
C GLY A 547 -15.04 -16.26 -34.53
N THR A 548 -14.06 -15.36 -34.54
CA THR A 548 -13.01 -15.31 -35.58
C THR A 548 -11.74 -15.97 -35.06
N PHE A 549 -11.19 -16.92 -35.80
CA PHE A 549 -9.92 -17.56 -35.49
C PHE A 549 -8.99 -17.54 -36.70
N VAL A 550 -7.88 -16.81 -36.60
CA VAL A 550 -6.81 -16.80 -37.59
C VAL A 550 -5.69 -17.71 -37.11
N ASN A 551 -5.46 -18.84 -37.77
CA ASN A 551 -4.40 -19.78 -37.43
C ASN A 551 -3.29 -19.75 -38.49
N ASN A 552 -2.15 -19.16 -38.13
CA ASN A 552 -0.90 -19.17 -38.90
C ASN A 552 0.22 -19.97 -38.21
N GLY A 553 -0.07 -20.56 -37.04
CA GLY A 553 0.82 -21.43 -36.28
C GLY A 553 0.35 -22.89 -36.31
N ALA A 554 0.51 -23.59 -35.18
CA ALA A 554 0.08 -24.97 -35.01
C ALA A 554 -1.07 -25.08 -33.99
N VAL A 555 -2.03 -25.95 -34.27
CA VAL A 555 -3.01 -26.44 -33.30
C VAL A 555 -2.86 -27.96 -33.20
N VAL A 556 -2.60 -28.47 -32.01
CA VAL A 556 -2.51 -29.91 -31.70
C VAL A 556 -3.69 -30.28 -30.81
N GLY A 557 -4.72 -30.85 -31.43
CA GLY A 557 -6.01 -31.13 -30.81
C GLY A 557 -7.16 -31.03 -31.82
N ALA A 558 -8.33 -31.52 -31.42
CA ALA A 558 -9.52 -31.41 -32.27
C ALA A 558 -9.97 -29.95 -32.42
N VAL A 559 -10.40 -29.56 -33.62
CA VAL A 559 -10.91 -28.23 -33.93
C VAL A 559 -12.35 -28.34 -34.43
N THR A 560 -13.28 -27.66 -33.75
CA THR A 560 -14.65 -27.46 -34.21
C THR A 560 -14.86 -25.99 -34.54
N ASN A 561 -15.10 -25.69 -35.82
CA ASN A 561 -15.36 -24.35 -36.31
C ASN A 561 -16.85 -24.11 -36.52
N ASN A 562 -17.46 -23.32 -35.64
CA ASN A 562 -18.82 -22.78 -35.71
C ASN A 562 -18.85 -21.29 -36.10
N GLY A 563 -17.69 -20.66 -36.29
CA GLY A 563 -17.54 -19.26 -36.71
C GLY A 563 -16.71 -19.13 -37.98
N GLN A 564 -15.77 -18.19 -38.01
CA GLN A 564 -14.82 -18.01 -39.11
C GLN A 564 -13.43 -18.53 -38.70
N LEU A 565 -12.88 -19.47 -39.49
CA LEU A 565 -11.50 -19.92 -39.41
C LEU A 565 -10.74 -19.46 -40.66
N SER A 566 -9.58 -18.83 -40.50
CA SER A 566 -8.68 -18.46 -41.62
C SER A 566 -7.20 -18.69 -41.30
N GLY A 567 -6.32 -18.37 -42.25
CA GLY A 567 -4.87 -18.48 -42.10
C GLY A 567 -4.27 -19.73 -42.77
N SER A 568 -2.95 -19.87 -42.69
CA SER A 568 -2.16 -20.90 -43.40
C SER A 568 -1.42 -21.86 -42.46
N GLY A 569 -1.91 -22.01 -41.24
CA GLY A 569 -1.30 -22.85 -40.22
C GLY A 569 -1.53 -24.36 -40.41
N THR A 570 -1.15 -25.13 -39.39
CA THR A 570 -1.38 -26.58 -39.34
C THR A 570 -2.34 -26.93 -38.21
N LEU A 571 -3.29 -27.82 -38.50
CA LEU A 571 -4.19 -28.45 -37.54
C LEU A 571 -3.82 -29.94 -37.46
N THR A 572 -3.43 -30.42 -36.29
CA THR A 572 -3.13 -31.83 -36.03
C THR A 572 -4.23 -32.40 -35.15
N GLY A 573 -5.06 -33.29 -35.71
CA GLY A 573 -6.25 -33.82 -35.06
C GLY A 573 -7.49 -33.73 -35.95
N ALA A 574 -8.66 -34.08 -35.40
CA ALA A 574 -9.91 -33.99 -36.14
C ALA A 574 -10.32 -32.52 -36.35
N PHE A 575 -10.62 -32.14 -37.59
CA PHE A 575 -11.16 -30.83 -37.94
C PHE A 575 -12.60 -30.97 -38.45
N VAL A 576 -13.54 -30.31 -37.77
CA VAL A 576 -14.95 -30.20 -38.18
C VAL A 576 -15.27 -28.76 -38.51
N ASN A 577 -15.76 -28.52 -39.72
CA ASN A 577 -16.24 -27.21 -40.15
C ASN A 577 -17.77 -27.17 -40.26
N ASN A 578 -18.40 -26.37 -39.40
CA ASN A 578 -19.85 -26.11 -39.37
C ASN A 578 -20.21 -24.73 -39.92
N ALA A 579 -19.22 -23.87 -40.18
CA ALA A 579 -19.39 -22.48 -40.61
C ALA A 579 -18.32 -22.11 -41.67
N VAL A 580 -17.67 -20.95 -41.58
CA VAL A 580 -16.77 -20.49 -42.65
C VAL A 580 -15.33 -20.92 -42.39
N VAL A 581 -14.71 -21.59 -43.36
CA VAL A 581 -13.25 -21.77 -43.43
C VAL A 581 -12.72 -21.06 -44.68
N ALA A 582 -11.74 -20.18 -44.50
CA ALA A 582 -11.15 -19.32 -45.53
C ALA A 582 -9.60 -19.33 -45.40
N PRO A 583 -8.91 -20.36 -45.93
CA PRO A 583 -7.46 -20.49 -45.80
C PRO A 583 -6.70 -19.30 -46.36
N GLY A 584 -5.48 -19.11 -45.85
CA GLY A 584 -4.51 -18.15 -46.37
C GLY A 584 -4.59 -16.73 -45.80
N ASN A 585 -3.62 -15.91 -46.22
CA ASN A 585 -3.54 -14.45 -45.99
C ASN A 585 -3.36 -13.79 -47.38
N SER A 586 -4.34 -13.99 -48.27
CA SER A 586 -4.20 -14.17 -49.73
C SER A 586 -4.26 -15.66 -50.08
N ILE A 587 -3.93 -16.05 -51.32
CA ILE A 587 -3.87 -17.44 -51.75
C ILE A 587 -2.90 -18.24 -50.85
N GLY A 588 -3.42 -19.23 -50.12
CA GLY A 588 -2.64 -20.02 -49.17
C GLY A 588 -3.20 -21.42 -48.90
N THR A 589 -2.51 -22.17 -48.05
CA THR A 589 -2.87 -23.55 -47.70
C THR A 589 -3.02 -23.72 -46.20
N LEU A 590 -4.18 -24.21 -45.77
CA LEU A 590 -4.40 -24.72 -44.42
C LEU A 590 -4.08 -26.22 -44.41
N ASN A 591 -3.19 -26.67 -43.54
CA ASN A 591 -2.82 -28.08 -43.44
C ASN A 591 -3.62 -28.77 -42.33
N VAL A 592 -4.17 -29.94 -42.61
CA VAL A 592 -4.93 -30.77 -41.68
C VAL A 592 -4.29 -32.15 -41.63
N ASN A 593 -3.56 -32.43 -40.56
CA ASN A 593 -2.93 -33.71 -40.29
C ASN A 593 -3.90 -34.52 -39.41
N GLY A 594 -4.85 -35.20 -40.04
CA GLY A 594 -5.99 -35.83 -39.38
C GLY A 594 -7.27 -35.82 -40.23
N SER A 595 -8.39 -36.23 -39.64
CA SER A 595 -9.67 -36.28 -40.35
C SER A 595 -10.27 -34.88 -40.55
N PHE A 596 -10.75 -34.59 -41.74
CA PHE A 596 -11.54 -33.39 -42.04
C PHE A 596 -13.01 -33.73 -42.32
N VAL A 597 -13.93 -33.03 -41.66
CA VAL A 597 -15.38 -33.10 -41.90
C VAL A 597 -15.91 -31.72 -42.26
N GLN A 598 -16.44 -31.60 -43.47
CA GLN A 598 -17.18 -30.43 -43.94
C GLN A 598 -18.68 -30.70 -43.81
N ASN A 599 -19.34 -30.11 -42.81
CA ASN A 599 -20.78 -30.30 -42.61
C ASN A 599 -21.61 -29.44 -43.59
N PRO A 600 -22.87 -29.82 -43.88
CA PRO A 600 -23.73 -29.10 -44.83
C PRO A 600 -23.97 -27.62 -44.49
N THR A 601 -23.83 -27.25 -43.22
CA THR A 601 -23.95 -25.86 -42.75
C THR A 601 -22.68 -25.04 -42.97
N GLY A 602 -21.54 -25.70 -43.18
CA GLY A 602 -20.27 -25.05 -43.39
C GLY A 602 -20.06 -24.59 -44.84
N SER A 603 -19.23 -23.57 -45.02
CA SER A 603 -18.78 -23.04 -46.30
C SER A 603 -17.26 -22.99 -46.37
N TYR A 604 -16.72 -23.33 -47.54
CA TYR A 604 -15.32 -23.11 -47.90
C TYR A 604 -15.22 -21.85 -48.76
N GLN A 605 -14.58 -20.80 -48.24
CA GLN A 605 -14.38 -19.54 -48.96
C GLN A 605 -12.98 -19.53 -49.56
N VAL A 606 -12.92 -19.50 -50.89
CA VAL A 606 -11.67 -19.61 -51.66
C VAL A 606 -11.38 -18.31 -52.40
N GLN A 607 -10.15 -17.84 -52.30
CA GLN A 607 -9.57 -16.84 -53.18
C GLN A 607 -8.91 -17.52 -54.38
N THR A 608 -9.05 -16.90 -55.55
CA THR A 608 -8.42 -17.35 -56.81
C THR A 608 -7.75 -16.18 -57.53
N ASN A 609 -6.79 -16.45 -58.41
CA ASN A 609 -6.22 -15.43 -59.30
C ASN A 609 -6.22 -15.85 -60.78
N GLY A 610 -5.88 -14.90 -61.67
CA GLY A 610 -5.82 -15.12 -63.12
C GLY A 610 -4.73 -16.10 -63.61
N ALA A 611 -3.84 -16.52 -62.71
CA ALA A 611 -2.84 -17.57 -62.97
C ALA A 611 -3.33 -18.98 -62.60
N GLY A 612 -4.60 -19.11 -62.17
CA GLY A 612 -5.20 -20.39 -61.79
C GLY A 612 -4.80 -20.90 -60.40
N GLN A 613 -4.19 -20.05 -59.57
CA GLN A 613 -3.88 -20.40 -58.18
C GLN A 613 -5.14 -20.20 -57.32
N SER A 614 -5.32 -21.04 -56.28
CA SER A 614 -6.43 -20.93 -55.34
C SER A 614 -6.02 -21.29 -53.92
N ASP A 615 -6.82 -20.89 -52.94
CA ASP A 615 -6.68 -21.46 -51.59
C ASP A 615 -6.84 -22.97 -51.59
N LEU A 616 -6.20 -23.63 -50.62
CA LEU A 616 -6.25 -25.07 -50.42
C LEU A 616 -6.49 -25.43 -48.95
N ILE A 617 -7.24 -26.52 -48.74
CA ILE A 617 -7.21 -27.30 -47.51
C ILE A 617 -6.50 -28.61 -47.85
N SER A 618 -5.29 -28.80 -47.35
CA SER A 618 -4.49 -30.01 -47.57
C SER A 618 -4.72 -30.98 -46.42
N VAL A 619 -5.33 -32.13 -46.68
CA VAL A 619 -5.64 -33.15 -45.67
C VAL A 619 -4.71 -34.34 -45.86
N THR A 620 -3.98 -34.73 -44.81
CA THR A 620 -3.02 -35.85 -44.82
C THR A 620 -3.21 -36.80 -43.66
#